data_AF-A0A9D7UA05-F1
#
_entry.id   AF-A0A9D7UA05-F1
#
_cell.length_a   1.000
_cell.length_b   1.000
_cell.length_c   1.000
_cell.angle_alpha   90.00
_cell.angle_beta   90.00
_cell.angle_gamma   90.00
#
_symmetry.space_group_name_H-M   'P 1'
#
loop_
_entity.id
_entity.type
_entity.pdbx_description
1 polymer ?
#
loop_
_entity_poly.entity_id
_entity_poly.type
_entity_poly.pdbx_seq_one_letter_code
_entity_poly.pdbx_strand_id
1 'polypeptide(L)'
;MTTTANAVVGSETTTWTWEAARDLVIDAYSSFDPRAGEIATMFFEKNWIHAPVRKGKALWRVSSAGTIASVHPYVFVNFTGTARDVQTLAHELGHGIHQYLSRQQGPLLMDTPLTIAETASVFGEMITFKKLYEGATTDTERLSLVMSKLDGMIATVFRQIALNRFEEAMHTTRHEQGELSLAQINEIWVRTQRDQFGDSIILSPGYEMWWSYISHFIHTSAMSMLYAFGELLVLALYEIFKKDPEDFTPKYMRLLANGGSKCPKDLLTPFRIDINDPTFWSTGLNFIERFISEAERPAEASIAEQA
;
A
#
# COMPACT_ATOMS: atom_id res chain seq x y z
N MET A 1 31.12 3.75 3.97
CA MET A 1 30.20 3.35 2.89
C MET A 1 28.96 4.21 3.01
N THR A 2 28.61 4.96 1.97
CA THR A 2 27.37 5.74 1.96
C THR A 2 26.29 4.82 1.40
N THR A 3 25.49 4.22 2.27
CA THR A 3 24.35 3.40 1.84
C THR A 3 23.18 4.33 1.52
N THR A 4 22.56 4.15 0.35
CA THR A 4 21.41 4.95 -0.09
C THR A 4 20.11 4.29 0.34
N ALA A 5 19.11 5.08 0.75
CA ALA A 5 17.75 4.57 0.91
C ALA A 5 17.24 3.97 -0.41
N ASN A 6 16.60 2.79 -0.35
CA ASN A 6 16.13 1.98 -1.49
C ASN A 6 17.22 1.35 -2.37
N ALA A 7 18.39 1.00 -1.81
CA ALA A 7 19.36 0.18 -2.53
C ALA A 7 18.79 -1.22 -2.81
N VAL A 8 18.89 -1.70 -4.05
CA VAL A 8 18.39 -3.03 -4.42
C VAL A 8 19.24 -4.11 -3.76
N VAL A 9 18.59 -4.98 -2.98
CA VAL A 9 19.20 -6.18 -2.38
C VAL A 9 18.84 -7.40 -3.23
N GLY A 10 19.86 -8.11 -3.73
CA GLY A 10 19.72 -9.27 -4.62
C GLY A 10 19.78 -8.92 -6.12
N SER A 11 20.48 -9.73 -6.91
CA SER A 11 20.73 -9.49 -8.35
C SER A 11 19.92 -10.39 -9.30
N GLU A 12 19.15 -11.34 -8.79
CA GLU A 12 18.37 -12.26 -9.61
C GLU A 12 16.94 -11.73 -9.81
N THR A 13 16.64 -11.29 -11.04
CA THR A 13 15.32 -10.78 -11.40
C THR A 13 14.52 -11.91 -12.05
N THR A 14 13.78 -12.67 -11.25
CA THR A 14 12.79 -13.62 -11.78
C THR A 14 11.78 -12.86 -12.62
N THR A 15 11.72 -13.19 -13.91
CA THR A 15 10.83 -12.53 -14.87
C THR A 15 9.50 -13.29 -14.96
N TRP A 16 8.41 -12.59 -14.70
CA TRP A 16 7.05 -13.11 -14.72
C TRP A 16 6.40 -12.88 -16.09
N THR A 17 5.86 -13.94 -16.69
CA THR A 17 4.95 -13.78 -17.83
C THR A 17 3.61 -13.22 -17.35
N TRP A 18 2.84 -12.61 -18.27
CA TRP A 18 1.51 -12.11 -17.94
C TRP A 18 0.57 -13.22 -17.47
N GLU A 19 0.68 -14.41 -18.07
CA GLU A 19 -0.09 -15.59 -17.71
C GLU A 19 0.28 -16.10 -16.32
N ALA A 20 1.57 -16.17 -15.99
CA ALA A 20 2.03 -16.57 -14.65
C ALA A 20 1.58 -15.56 -13.58
N ALA A 21 1.66 -14.26 -13.88
CA ALA A 21 1.18 -13.20 -12.98
C ALA A 21 -0.34 -13.29 -12.78
N ARG A 22 -1.11 -13.48 -13.86
CA ARG A 22 -2.57 -13.70 -13.80
C ARG A 22 -2.91 -14.87 -12.91
N ASP A 23 -2.32 -16.04 -13.18
CA ASP A 23 -2.66 -17.29 -12.50
C ASP A 23 -2.32 -17.20 -11.01
N LEU A 24 -1.17 -16.61 -10.66
CA LEU A 24 -0.78 -16.36 -9.28
C LEU A 24 -1.76 -15.44 -8.56
N VAL A 25 -2.15 -14.31 -9.18
CA VAL A 25 -3.06 -13.35 -8.54
C VAL A 25 -4.45 -13.94 -8.39
N ILE A 26 -4.97 -14.65 -9.40
CA ILE A 26 -6.25 -15.36 -9.29
C ILE A 26 -6.20 -16.42 -8.18
N ASP A 27 -5.13 -17.20 -8.11
CA ASP A 27 -4.96 -18.21 -7.05
C ASP A 27 -4.89 -17.57 -5.65
N ALA A 28 -4.19 -16.44 -5.50
CA ALA A 28 -4.12 -15.70 -4.26
C ALA A 28 -5.52 -15.24 -3.79
N TYR A 29 -6.30 -14.61 -4.67
CA TYR A 29 -7.66 -14.18 -4.36
C TYR A 29 -8.62 -15.35 -4.13
N SER A 30 -8.52 -16.42 -4.92
CA SER A 30 -9.36 -17.62 -4.79
C SER A 30 -9.08 -18.38 -3.49
N SER A 31 -7.81 -18.42 -3.06
CA SER A 31 -7.40 -19.00 -1.78
C SER A 31 -7.91 -18.20 -0.58
N PHE A 32 -8.16 -16.90 -0.75
CA PHE A 32 -8.75 -16.05 0.27
C PHE A 32 -10.28 -16.20 0.34
N ASP A 33 -10.98 -16.02 -0.79
CA ASP A 33 -12.42 -16.23 -0.93
C ASP A 33 -12.73 -16.61 -2.39
N PRO A 34 -13.42 -17.72 -2.64
CA PRO A 34 -13.77 -18.14 -4.00
C PRO A 34 -14.49 -17.04 -4.81
N ARG A 35 -15.34 -16.23 -4.18
CA ARG A 35 -16.05 -15.12 -4.85
C ARG A 35 -15.08 -14.02 -5.27
N ALA A 36 -14.05 -13.74 -4.48
CA ALA A 36 -13.01 -12.78 -4.86
C ALA A 36 -12.20 -13.30 -6.05
N GLY A 37 -11.88 -14.60 -6.07
CA GLY A 37 -11.25 -15.28 -7.20
C GLY A 37 -12.08 -15.25 -8.49
N GLU A 38 -13.39 -15.49 -8.40
CA GLU A 38 -14.33 -15.37 -9.52
C GLU A 38 -14.38 -13.95 -10.08
N ILE A 39 -14.42 -12.94 -9.19
CA ILE A 39 -14.37 -11.53 -9.61
C ILE A 39 -13.04 -11.23 -10.30
N ALA A 40 -11.90 -11.60 -9.70
CA ALA A 40 -10.58 -11.41 -10.30
C ALA A 40 -10.50 -12.06 -11.69
N THR A 41 -11.01 -13.28 -11.84
CA THR A 41 -11.08 -13.99 -13.12
C THR A 41 -11.86 -13.20 -14.17
N MET A 42 -13.02 -12.64 -13.81
CA MET A 42 -13.81 -11.80 -14.72
C MET A 42 -13.02 -10.59 -15.25
N PHE A 43 -12.17 -9.96 -14.44
CA PHE A 43 -11.36 -8.82 -14.92
C PHE A 43 -10.41 -9.21 -16.05
N PHE A 44 -9.81 -10.39 -15.96
CA PHE A 44 -8.93 -10.90 -17.01
C PHE A 44 -9.72 -11.36 -18.24
N GLU A 45 -10.74 -12.20 -18.05
CA GLU A 45 -11.49 -12.79 -19.18
C GLU A 45 -12.26 -11.75 -19.99
N LYS A 46 -12.78 -10.71 -19.33
CA LYS A 46 -13.56 -9.66 -19.99
C LYS A 46 -12.70 -8.47 -20.44
N ASN A 47 -11.37 -8.58 -20.36
CA ASN A 47 -10.42 -7.53 -20.76
C ASN A 47 -10.65 -6.19 -20.05
N TRP A 48 -10.91 -6.22 -18.74
CA TRP A 48 -11.09 -5.02 -17.92
C TRP A 48 -9.75 -4.45 -17.42
N ILE A 49 -8.65 -5.13 -17.73
CA ILE A 49 -7.30 -4.74 -17.34
C ILE A 49 -6.52 -4.30 -18.58
N HIS A 50 -6.01 -3.07 -18.58
CA HIS A 50 -5.11 -2.57 -19.61
C HIS A 50 -3.65 -2.59 -19.15
N ALA A 51 -3.00 -3.75 -19.31
CA ALA A 51 -1.65 -4.01 -18.79
C ALA A 51 -0.45 -3.64 -19.70
N PRO A 52 -0.49 -3.83 -21.03
CA PRO A 52 0.70 -3.65 -21.86
C PRO A 52 1.25 -2.22 -21.84
N VAL A 53 2.58 -2.10 -21.82
CA VAL A 53 3.28 -0.83 -22.04
C VAL A 53 3.18 -0.44 -23.52
N ARG A 54 2.73 0.79 -23.80
CA ARG A 54 2.52 1.28 -25.17
C ARG A 54 3.03 2.71 -25.32
N LYS A 55 3.49 3.07 -26.52
CA LYS A 55 3.86 4.44 -26.86
C LYS A 55 2.66 5.37 -26.62
N GLY A 56 2.86 6.45 -25.85
CA GLY A 56 1.82 7.41 -25.50
C GLY A 56 0.94 7.02 -24.31
N LYS A 57 1.11 5.81 -23.74
CA LYS A 57 0.47 5.43 -22.48
C LYS A 57 1.15 6.16 -21.31
N ALA A 58 0.36 6.70 -20.39
CA ALA A 58 0.88 7.33 -19.17
C ALA A 58 1.58 6.29 -18.28
N LEU A 59 2.91 6.21 -18.37
CA LEU A 59 3.72 5.23 -17.61
C LEU A 59 3.67 5.48 -16.10
N TRP A 60 3.45 6.72 -15.68
CA TRP A 60 3.33 7.11 -14.27
C TRP A 60 1.98 6.71 -13.65
N ARG A 61 0.97 6.39 -14.46
CA ARG A 61 -0.38 6.11 -13.97
C ARG A 61 -0.54 4.62 -13.70
N VAL A 62 -0.97 4.31 -12.49
CA VAL A 62 -1.48 3.01 -12.06
C VAL A 62 -2.75 3.30 -11.26
N SER A 63 -3.86 2.65 -11.62
CA SER A 63 -5.14 2.95 -10.97
C SER A 63 -6.24 1.95 -11.36
N SER A 64 -7.21 1.81 -10.46
CA SER A 64 -8.52 1.21 -10.73
C SER A 64 -9.61 2.27 -10.66
N ALA A 65 -10.51 2.29 -11.65
CA ALA A 65 -11.58 3.29 -11.72
C ALA A 65 -12.92 2.67 -12.11
N GLY A 66 -13.93 2.91 -11.27
CA GLY A 66 -15.35 2.74 -11.59
C GLY A 66 -15.95 4.01 -12.21
N THR A 67 -17.01 3.86 -12.99
CA THR A 67 -17.73 5.00 -13.59
C THR A 67 -19.16 5.12 -13.06
N ILE A 68 -19.97 4.08 -13.23
CA ILE A 68 -21.36 4.01 -12.76
C ILE A 68 -21.66 2.61 -12.21
N ALA A 69 -22.66 2.51 -11.33
CA ALA A 69 -23.00 1.28 -10.62
C ALA A 69 -23.30 0.08 -11.54
N SER A 70 -23.84 0.33 -12.74
CA SER A 70 -24.18 -0.72 -13.71
C SER A 70 -22.99 -1.24 -14.52
N VAL A 71 -21.85 -0.54 -14.48
CA VAL A 71 -20.66 -0.87 -15.28
C VAL A 71 -19.55 -1.37 -14.36
N HIS A 72 -18.76 -2.31 -14.85
CA HIS A 72 -17.59 -2.82 -14.15
C HIS A 72 -16.49 -1.75 -14.10
N PRO A 73 -15.62 -1.76 -13.09
CA PRO A 73 -14.46 -0.89 -13.09
C PRO A 73 -13.39 -1.39 -14.08
N TYR A 74 -12.43 -0.52 -14.38
CA TYR A 74 -11.28 -0.82 -15.22
C TYR A 74 -9.98 -0.64 -14.44
N VAL A 75 -9.06 -1.57 -14.65
CA VAL A 75 -7.71 -1.53 -14.06
C VAL A 75 -6.70 -1.09 -15.11
N PHE A 76 -5.85 -0.15 -14.74
CA PHE A 76 -4.77 0.36 -15.56
C PHE A 76 -3.44 0.14 -14.86
N VAL A 77 -2.60 -0.73 -15.43
CA VAL A 77 -1.26 -1.06 -14.90
C VAL A 77 -0.23 -1.05 -16.03
N ASN A 78 1.05 -0.94 -15.70
CA ASN A 78 2.15 -1.04 -16.67
C ASN A 78 2.99 -2.28 -16.32
N PHE A 79 2.72 -3.40 -16.99
CA PHE A 79 3.37 -4.67 -16.67
C PHE A 79 4.64 -4.86 -17.52
N THR A 80 5.78 -5.06 -16.84
CA THR A 80 7.10 -5.31 -17.44
C THR A 80 7.71 -6.66 -17.04
N GLY A 81 7.03 -7.41 -16.15
CA GLY A 81 7.43 -8.76 -15.76
C GLY A 81 8.22 -8.84 -14.45
N THR A 82 8.24 -7.79 -13.63
CA THR A 82 8.89 -7.83 -12.32
C THR A 82 7.93 -8.34 -11.22
N ALA A 83 8.46 -8.87 -10.11
CA ALA A 83 7.63 -9.21 -8.95
C ALA A 83 6.88 -7.99 -8.38
N ARG A 84 7.45 -6.79 -8.52
CA ARG A 84 6.78 -5.53 -8.18
C ARG A 84 5.56 -5.27 -9.08
N ASP A 85 5.63 -5.61 -10.36
CA ASP A 85 4.48 -5.46 -11.27
C ASP A 85 3.36 -6.44 -10.92
N VAL A 86 3.70 -7.64 -10.44
CA VAL A 86 2.73 -8.61 -9.92
C VAL A 86 2.02 -8.08 -8.67
N GLN A 87 2.77 -7.50 -7.73
CA GLN A 87 2.20 -6.82 -6.56
C GLN A 87 1.31 -5.64 -6.95
N THR A 88 1.77 -4.81 -7.89
CA THR A 88 0.99 -3.67 -8.42
C THR A 88 -0.31 -4.13 -9.08
N LEU A 89 -0.28 -5.24 -9.83
CA LEU A 89 -1.47 -5.85 -10.41
C LEU A 89 -2.44 -6.33 -9.32
N ALA A 90 -1.93 -6.98 -8.26
CA ALA A 90 -2.73 -7.42 -7.13
C ALA A 90 -3.36 -6.24 -6.38
N HIS A 91 -2.62 -5.15 -6.17
CA HIS A 91 -3.06 -3.91 -5.56
C HIS A 91 -4.27 -3.32 -6.31
N GLU A 92 -4.12 -3.08 -7.61
CA GLU A 92 -5.18 -2.47 -8.40
C GLU A 92 -6.38 -3.39 -8.60
N LEU A 93 -6.17 -4.70 -8.67
CA LEU A 93 -7.26 -5.66 -8.64
C LEU A 93 -8.00 -5.64 -7.31
N GLY A 94 -7.33 -5.36 -6.20
CA GLY A 94 -7.98 -5.19 -4.89
C GLY A 94 -8.95 -4.01 -4.93
N HIS A 95 -8.52 -2.86 -5.46
CA HIS A 95 -9.43 -1.75 -5.72
C HIS A 95 -10.54 -2.13 -6.69
N GLY A 96 -10.23 -2.84 -7.78
CA GLY A 96 -11.22 -3.32 -8.75
C GLY A 96 -12.29 -4.21 -8.11
N ILE A 97 -11.91 -5.15 -7.26
CA ILE A 97 -12.82 -6.03 -6.53
C ILE A 97 -13.68 -5.21 -5.55
N HIS A 98 -13.08 -4.29 -4.81
CA HIS A 98 -13.80 -3.39 -3.91
C HIS A 98 -14.86 -2.58 -4.65
N GLN A 99 -14.47 -1.91 -5.73
CA GLN A 99 -15.35 -1.15 -6.61
C GLN A 99 -16.42 -2.05 -7.24
N TYR A 100 -16.09 -3.28 -7.63
CA TYR A 100 -17.05 -4.21 -8.22
C TYR A 100 -18.13 -4.62 -7.21
N LEU A 101 -17.75 -4.88 -5.96
CA LEU A 101 -18.65 -5.29 -4.87
C LEU A 101 -19.52 -4.14 -4.37
N SER A 102 -18.98 -2.93 -4.29
CA SER A 102 -19.71 -1.76 -3.76
C SER A 102 -20.80 -1.23 -4.69
N ARG A 103 -20.79 -1.59 -5.99
CA ARG A 103 -21.80 -1.18 -6.99
C ARG A 103 -23.25 -1.41 -6.56
N GLN A 104 -23.51 -2.45 -5.77
CA GLN A 104 -24.86 -2.76 -5.28
C GLN A 104 -25.45 -1.67 -4.36
N GLN A 105 -24.61 -0.80 -3.79
CA GLN A 105 -25.05 0.33 -2.95
C GLN A 105 -25.69 1.45 -3.78
N GLY A 106 -25.57 1.38 -5.11
CA GLY A 106 -26.11 2.36 -6.05
C GLY A 106 -25.19 3.57 -6.25
N PRO A 107 -25.54 4.45 -7.21
CA PRO A 107 -24.63 5.49 -7.71
C PRO A 107 -24.14 6.50 -6.66
N LEU A 108 -24.84 6.66 -5.55
CA LEU A 108 -24.49 7.64 -4.50
C LEU A 108 -23.58 7.08 -3.42
N LEU A 109 -23.53 5.75 -3.26
CA LEU A 109 -22.87 5.10 -2.12
C LEU A 109 -21.86 4.03 -2.55
N MET A 110 -21.73 3.77 -3.86
CA MET A 110 -20.78 2.80 -4.41
C MET A 110 -19.32 3.25 -4.33
N ASP A 111 -19.05 4.54 -4.15
CA ASP A 111 -17.69 5.05 -4.09
C ASP A 111 -16.93 4.43 -2.91
N THR A 112 -15.63 4.22 -3.10
CA THR A 112 -14.75 3.64 -2.09
C THR A 112 -13.91 4.76 -1.48
N PRO A 113 -14.31 5.35 -0.33
CA PRO A 113 -13.58 6.47 0.26
C PRO A 113 -12.17 6.05 0.67
N LEU A 114 -11.20 6.95 0.53
CA LEU A 114 -9.77 6.69 0.75
C LEU A 114 -9.46 5.95 2.06
N THR A 115 -10.19 6.28 3.13
CA THR A 115 -10.05 5.63 4.46
C THR A 115 -10.20 4.11 4.44
N ILE A 116 -10.94 3.55 3.48
CA ILE A 116 -11.15 2.10 3.33
C ILE A 116 -10.78 1.59 1.92
N ALA A 117 -10.46 2.48 0.98
CA ALA A 117 -10.10 2.11 -0.38
C ALA A 117 -8.84 1.25 -0.38
N GLU A 118 -7.83 1.70 0.37
CA GLU A 118 -6.55 0.99 0.55
C GLU A 118 -6.72 -0.33 1.30
N THR A 119 -7.84 -0.51 2.00
CA THR A 119 -8.10 -1.77 2.70
C THR A 119 -8.09 -2.95 1.73
N ALA A 120 -8.68 -2.78 0.55
CA ALA A 120 -8.78 -3.84 -0.45
C ALA A 120 -7.48 -4.09 -1.20
N SER A 121 -6.80 -3.03 -1.62
CA SER A 121 -5.61 -3.09 -2.45
C SER A 121 -4.42 -3.66 -1.69
N VAL A 122 -4.12 -3.11 -0.51
CA VAL A 122 -3.01 -3.58 0.33
C VAL A 122 -3.28 -5.01 0.83
N PHE A 123 -4.53 -5.37 1.15
CA PHE A 123 -4.84 -6.76 1.53
C PHE A 123 -4.61 -7.72 0.36
N GLY A 124 -4.98 -7.30 -0.86
CA GLY A 124 -4.66 -7.99 -2.10
C GLY A 124 -3.16 -8.23 -2.29
N GLU A 125 -2.35 -7.20 -2.06
CA GLU A 125 -0.89 -7.36 -2.02
C GLU A 125 -0.45 -8.39 -0.97
N MET A 126 -1.00 -8.34 0.25
CA MET A 126 -0.58 -9.25 1.33
C MET A 126 -0.83 -10.72 1.00
N ILE A 127 -1.99 -11.06 0.43
CA ILE A 127 -2.30 -12.44 0.04
C ILE A 127 -1.44 -12.90 -1.17
N THR A 128 -1.16 -12.01 -2.12
CA THR A 128 -0.28 -12.32 -3.26
C THR A 128 1.19 -12.41 -2.82
N PHE A 129 1.63 -11.54 -1.90
CA PHE A 129 2.97 -11.57 -1.32
C PHE A 129 3.23 -12.89 -0.62
N LYS A 130 2.28 -13.38 0.18
CA LYS A 130 2.38 -14.69 0.83
C LYS A 130 2.64 -15.80 -0.18
N LYS A 131 1.93 -15.82 -1.31
CA LYS A 131 2.13 -16.82 -2.38
C LYS A 131 3.50 -16.69 -3.06
N LEU A 132 3.94 -15.47 -3.36
CA LEU A 132 5.29 -15.22 -3.89
C LEU A 132 6.37 -15.71 -2.92
N TYR A 133 6.22 -15.39 -1.64
CA TYR A 133 7.16 -15.75 -0.60
C TYR A 133 7.23 -17.28 -0.39
N GLU A 134 6.08 -17.96 -0.35
CA GLU A 134 5.99 -19.43 -0.24
C GLU A 134 6.53 -20.14 -1.50
N GLY A 135 6.42 -19.51 -2.67
CA GLY A 135 6.95 -20.01 -3.94
C GLY A 135 8.43 -19.69 -4.18
N ALA A 136 9.03 -18.78 -3.42
CA ALA A 136 10.44 -18.43 -3.55
C ALA A 136 11.32 -19.63 -3.18
N THR A 137 12.36 -19.87 -3.97
CA THR A 137 13.19 -21.09 -3.87
C THR A 137 14.50 -20.84 -3.15
N THR A 138 15.01 -19.61 -3.21
CA THR A 138 16.26 -19.21 -2.55
C THR A 138 16.01 -18.21 -1.42
N ASP A 139 16.92 -18.16 -0.46
CA ASP A 139 16.85 -17.17 0.63
C ASP A 139 17.11 -15.74 0.12
N THR A 140 17.89 -15.59 -0.96
CA THR A 140 18.07 -14.31 -1.65
C THR A 140 16.77 -13.80 -2.27
N GLU A 141 15.98 -14.67 -2.91
CA GLU A 141 14.66 -14.31 -3.44
C GLU A 141 13.70 -13.90 -2.32
N ARG A 142 13.66 -14.67 -1.22
CA ARG A 142 12.84 -14.34 -0.05
C ARG A 142 13.23 -13.00 0.57
N LEU A 143 14.52 -12.77 0.76
CA LEU A 143 15.03 -11.51 1.30
C LEU A 143 14.69 -10.34 0.39
N SER A 144 14.83 -10.49 -0.93
CA SER A 144 14.47 -9.43 -1.89
C SER A 144 12.98 -9.07 -1.82
N LEU A 145 12.10 -10.07 -1.69
CA LEU A 145 10.66 -9.86 -1.50
C LEU A 145 10.38 -9.13 -0.18
N VAL A 146 10.95 -9.59 0.93
CA VAL A 146 10.76 -8.97 2.26
C VAL A 146 11.25 -7.53 2.27
N MET A 147 12.44 -7.26 1.73
CA MET A 147 13.01 -5.92 1.62
C MET A 147 12.13 -5.01 0.76
N SER A 148 11.65 -5.50 -0.40
CA SER A 148 10.75 -4.70 -1.23
C SER A 148 9.42 -4.39 -0.53
N LYS A 149 8.91 -5.28 0.33
CA LYS A 149 7.70 -5.03 1.10
C LYS A 149 7.95 -4.04 2.24
N LEU A 150 9.08 -4.16 2.93
CA LEU A 150 9.52 -3.23 3.96
C LEU A 150 9.70 -1.81 3.42
N ASP A 151 10.36 -1.65 2.27
CA ASP A 151 10.52 -0.34 1.61
C ASP A 151 9.14 0.29 1.33
N GLY A 152 8.18 -0.52 0.87
CA GLY A 152 6.79 -0.10 0.67
C GLY A 152 6.11 0.36 1.96
N MET A 153 6.16 -0.47 3.02
CA MET A 153 5.58 -0.11 4.33
C MET A 153 6.22 1.16 4.92
N ILE A 154 7.54 1.34 4.78
CA ILE A 154 8.24 2.54 5.23
C ILE A 154 7.79 3.77 4.44
N ALA A 155 7.65 3.64 3.12
CA ALA A 155 7.18 4.70 2.25
C ALA A 155 5.70 5.08 2.47
N THR A 156 4.84 4.13 2.87
CA THR A 156 3.40 4.36 3.06
C THR A 156 3.06 4.79 4.49
N VAL A 157 3.78 4.31 5.50
CA VAL A 157 3.53 4.67 6.91
C VAL A 157 4.41 5.84 7.33
N PHE A 158 5.70 5.60 7.51
CA PHE A 158 6.59 6.56 8.18
C PHE A 158 6.80 7.83 7.36
N ARG A 159 7.03 7.69 6.06
CA ARG A 159 7.16 8.84 5.17
C ARG A 159 5.87 9.66 5.13
N GLN A 160 4.70 9.04 5.00
CA GLN A 160 3.44 9.78 4.93
C GLN A 160 3.12 10.48 6.26
N ILE A 161 3.45 9.89 7.40
CA ILE A 161 3.32 10.56 8.70
C ILE A 161 4.24 11.79 8.78
N ALA A 162 5.46 11.71 8.27
CA ALA A 162 6.36 12.87 8.21
C ALA A 162 5.81 13.98 7.29
N LEU A 163 5.22 13.62 6.14
CA LEU A 163 4.55 14.57 5.26
C LEU A 163 3.34 15.23 5.94
N ASN A 164 2.55 14.46 6.69
CA ASN A 164 1.43 15.02 7.46
C ASN A 164 1.92 15.97 8.56
N ARG A 165 2.99 15.62 9.29
CA ARG A 165 3.58 16.51 10.31
C ARG A 165 4.12 17.80 9.72
N PHE A 166 4.70 17.74 8.51
CA PHE A 166 5.09 18.92 7.75
C PHE A 166 3.89 19.82 7.45
N GLU A 167 2.82 19.24 6.92
CA GLU A 167 1.60 19.96 6.56
C GLU A 167 0.95 20.60 7.80
N GLU A 168 0.80 19.84 8.89
CA GLU A 168 0.29 20.32 10.18
C GLU A 168 1.12 21.49 10.71
N ALA A 169 2.46 21.35 10.74
CA ALA A 169 3.35 22.39 11.22
C ALA A 169 3.29 23.66 10.34
N MET A 170 3.24 23.50 9.03
CA MET A 170 3.11 24.61 8.08
C MET A 170 1.78 25.36 8.28
N HIS A 171 0.65 24.65 8.34
CA HIS A 171 -0.66 25.27 8.54
C HIS A 171 -0.80 25.93 9.91
N THR A 172 -0.30 25.30 10.97
CA THR A 172 -0.30 25.86 12.32
C THR A 172 0.53 27.13 12.40
N THR A 173 1.76 27.09 11.87
CA THR A 173 2.64 28.28 11.86
C THR A 173 2.02 29.42 11.05
N ARG A 174 1.41 29.11 9.90
CA ARG A 174 0.71 30.12 9.09
C ARG A 174 -0.47 30.73 9.84
N HIS A 175 -1.26 29.90 10.54
CA HIS A 175 -2.39 30.37 11.33
C HIS A 175 -1.94 31.31 12.47
N GLU A 176 -0.83 31.00 13.13
CA GLU A 176 -0.32 31.78 14.26
C GLU A 176 0.45 33.05 13.86
N GLN A 177 1.21 33.00 12.77
CA GLN A 177 2.20 34.04 12.40
C GLN A 177 1.87 34.78 11.11
N GLY A 178 0.87 34.33 10.35
CA GLY A 178 0.53 34.89 9.03
C GLY A 178 1.32 34.25 7.90
N GLU A 179 1.58 35.00 6.83
CA GLU A 179 2.23 34.47 5.63
C GLU A 179 3.66 33.96 5.93
N LEU A 180 3.98 32.77 5.42
CA LEU A 180 5.28 32.14 5.59
C LEU A 180 6.19 32.45 4.40
N SER A 181 7.42 32.86 4.69
CA SER A 181 8.48 32.96 3.69
C SER A 181 8.96 31.57 3.24
N LEU A 182 9.58 31.50 2.06
CA LEU A 182 10.21 30.28 1.56
C LEU A 182 11.22 29.68 2.56
N ALA A 183 12.00 30.52 3.24
CA ALA A 183 12.97 30.07 4.23
C ALA A 183 12.30 29.36 5.42
N GLN A 184 11.17 29.88 5.90
CA GLN A 184 10.40 29.26 6.99
C GLN A 184 9.81 27.91 6.55
N ILE A 185 9.27 27.81 5.33
CA ILE A 185 8.74 26.54 4.81
C ILE A 185 9.86 25.50 4.69
N ASN A 186 11.01 25.90 4.14
CA ASN A 186 12.20 25.05 4.03
C ASN A 186 12.69 24.56 5.40
N GLU A 187 12.69 25.42 6.42
CA GLU A 187 13.06 25.05 7.79
C GLU A 187 12.10 24.03 8.40
N ILE A 188 10.78 24.25 8.25
CA ILE A 188 9.74 23.33 8.72
C ILE A 188 9.90 21.96 8.03
N TRP A 189 10.16 21.95 6.72
CA TRP A 189 10.43 20.73 5.97
C TRP A 189 11.64 19.97 6.55
N VAL A 190 12.81 20.60 6.60
CA VAL A 190 14.03 19.94 7.10
C VAL A 190 13.86 19.41 8.51
N ARG A 191 13.21 20.18 9.41
CA ARG A 191 12.93 19.74 10.78
C ARG A 191 12.09 18.45 10.80
N THR A 192 10.94 18.46 10.14
CA THR A 192 10.01 17.32 10.16
C THR A 192 10.58 16.07 9.48
N GLN A 193 11.41 16.24 8.44
CA GLN A 193 12.11 15.12 7.82
C GLN A 193 13.25 14.57 8.71
N ARG A 194 13.97 15.43 9.45
CA ARG A 194 14.97 14.97 10.44
C ARG A 194 14.32 14.16 11.55
N ASP A 195 13.14 14.54 12.02
CA ASP A 195 12.40 13.76 13.03
C ASP A 195 12.06 12.34 12.54
N GLN A 196 11.85 12.15 11.23
CA GLN A 196 11.61 10.84 10.64
C GLN A 196 12.90 10.00 10.57
N PHE A 197 13.98 10.57 10.03
CA PHE A 197 15.18 9.80 9.70
C PHE A 197 16.17 9.68 10.87
N GLY A 198 16.13 10.58 11.85
CA GLY A 198 17.15 10.67 12.88
C GLY A 198 18.55 10.74 12.27
N ASP A 199 19.47 9.92 12.79
CA ASP A 199 20.86 9.87 12.32
C ASP A 199 21.10 8.85 11.20
N SER A 200 20.03 8.21 10.67
CA SER A 200 20.16 7.15 9.68
C SER A 200 20.49 7.64 8.26
N ILE A 201 20.21 8.91 7.95
CA ILE A 201 20.39 9.48 6.61
C ILE A 201 21.01 10.88 6.69
N ILE A 202 21.95 11.16 5.77
CA ILE A 202 22.48 12.51 5.56
C ILE A 202 21.56 13.26 4.59
N LEU A 203 20.94 14.34 5.06
CA LEU A 203 20.16 15.25 4.21
C LEU A 203 21.09 16.21 3.47
N SER A 204 21.30 15.95 2.18
CA SER A 204 22.21 16.73 1.32
C SER A 204 21.72 18.17 1.07
N PRO A 205 22.62 19.11 0.71
CA PRO A 205 22.22 20.45 0.28
C PRO A 205 21.19 20.42 -0.86
N GLY A 206 20.17 21.27 -0.79
CA GLY A 206 19.05 21.31 -1.74
C GLY A 206 17.84 20.46 -1.33
N TYR A 207 17.99 19.61 -0.30
CA TYR A 207 16.88 18.82 0.23
C TYR A 207 15.77 19.69 0.84
N GLU A 208 16.10 20.90 1.27
CA GLU A 208 15.16 21.85 1.88
C GLU A 208 14.00 22.26 0.97
N MET A 209 14.13 22.12 -0.35
CA MET A 209 13.07 22.45 -1.32
C MET A 209 12.25 21.24 -1.78
N TRP A 210 12.52 20.04 -1.27
CA TRP A 210 11.87 18.81 -1.73
C TRP A 210 10.36 18.75 -1.45
N TRP A 211 9.84 19.53 -0.51
CA TRP A 211 8.40 19.63 -0.32
C TRP A 211 7.66 20.09 -1.60
N SER A 212 8.32 20.85 -2.48
CA SER A 212 7.70 21.50 -3.64
C SER A 212 7.25 20.55 -4.76
N TYR A 213 7.84 19.35 -4.87
CA TYR A 213 7.43 18.38 -5.89
C TYR A 213 6.25 17.51 -5.46
N ILE A 214 5.89 17.57 -4.17
CA ILE A 214 4.84 16.74 -3.59
C ILE A 214 3.49 17.42 -3.88
N SER A 215 2.83 16.95 -4.93
CA SER A 215 1.58 17.54 -5.44
C SER A 215 0.42 17.52 -4.43
N HIS A 216 0.41 16.57 -3.49
CA HIS A 216 -0.67 16.43 -2.50
C HIS A 216 -0.81 17.65 -1.59
N PHE A 217 0.30 18.33 -1.26
CA PHE A 217 0.25 19.57 -0.48
C PHE A 217 -0.51 20.70 -1.17
N ILE A 218 -0.69 20.61 -2.49
CA ILE A 218 -1.36 21.64 -3.29
C ILE A 218 -2.81 21.24 -3.60
N HIS A 219 -3.06 19.96 -3.86
CA HIS A 219 -4.35 19.50 -4.38
C HIS A 219 -5.26 18.85 -3.34
N THR A 220 -4.70 18.24 -2.30
CA THR A 220 -5.43 17.33 -1.41
C THR A 220 -4.85 17.35 0.01
N SER A 221 -5.18 18.41 0.75
CA SER A 221 -4.71 18.57 2.13
C SER A 221 -5.04 17.39 3.03
N ALA A 222 -4.12 17.04 3.94
CA ALA A 222 -4.19 15.94 4.92
C ALA A 222 -4.32 14.51 4.33
N MET A 223 -4.17 14.36 3.01
CA MET A 223 -4.29 13.05 2.35
C MET A 223 -3.21 12.05 2.80
N SER A 224 -2.01 12.53 3.14
CA SER A 224 -0.89 11.66 3.57
C SER A 224 -1.24 10.79 4.78
N MET A 225 -1.98 11.30 5.77
CA MET A 225 -2.40 10.51 6.93
C MET A 225 -3.27 9.31 6.55
N LEU A 226 -4.08 9.42 5.48
CA LEU A 226 -4.98 8.35 5.05
C LEU A 226 -4.24 7.12 4.53
N TYR A 227 -3.07 7.31 3.94
CA TYR A 227 -2.21 6.20 3.50
C TYR A 227 -1.68 5.40 4.69
N ALA A 228 -1.12 6.08 5.69
CA ALA A 228 -0.62 5.43 6.91
C ALA A 228 -1.76 4.73 7.68
N PHE A 229 -2.93 5.39 7.77
CA PHE A 229 -4.13 4.80 8.33
C PHE A 229 -4.54 3.52 7.59
N GLY A 230 -4.62 3.57 6.25
CA GLY A 230 -5.02 2.44 5.42
C GLY A 230 -4.08 1.25 5.54
N GLU A 231 -2.77 1.49 5.44
CA GLU A 231 -1.74 0.44 5.57
C GLU A 231 -1.83 -0.24 6.95
N LEU A 232 -1.76 0.54 8.04
CA LEU A 232 -1.79 -0.04 9.40
C LEU A 232 -3.11 -0.76 9.71
N LEU A 233 -4.23 -0.24 9.21
CA LEU A 233 -5.53 -0.90 9.33
C LEU A 233 -5.51 -2.27 8.64
N VAL A 234 -4.94 -2.37 7.44
CA VAL A 234 -4.83 -3.64 6.71
C VAL A 234 -3.91 -4.61 7.41
N LEU A 235 -2.75 -4.17 7.87
CA LEU A 235 -1.82 -5.05 8.58
C LEU A 235 -2.48 -5.64 9.84
N ALA A 236 -3.26 -4.85 10.57
CA ALA A 236 -4.02 -5.33 11.71
C ALA A 236 -5.16 -6.29 11.30
N LEU A 237 -5.92 -5.96 10.25
CA LEU A 237 -6.96 -6.85 9.69
C LEU A 237 -6.37 -8.18 9.21
N TYR A 238 -5.18 -8.16 8.62
CA TYR A 238 -4.47 -9.35 8.16
C TYR A 238 -4.05 -10.25 9.32
N GLU A 239 -3.66 -9.67 10.46
CA GLU A 239 -3.40 -10.45 11.68
C GLU A 239 -4.67 -11.06 12.30
N ILE A 240 -5.83 -10.42 12.14
CA ILE A 240 -7.12 -11.01 12.52
C ILE A 240 -7.46 -12.17 11.59
N PHE A 241 -7.31 -11.97 10.28
CA PHE A 241 -7.51 -13.01 9.26
C PHE A 241 -6.68 -14.26 9.54
N LYS A 242 -5.39 -14.11 9.89
CA LYS A 242 -4.51 -15.25 10.19
C LYS A 242 -4.96 -16.07 11.41
N LYS A 243 -5.68 -15.47 12.36
CA LYS A 243 -6.14 -16.15 13.58
C LYS A 243 -7.46 -16.90 13.36
N ASP A 244 -8.37 -16.31 12.60
CA ASP A 244 -9.71 -16.88 12.33
C ASP A 244 -10.17 -16.54 10.91
N PRO A 245 -9.67 -17.26 9.89
CA PRO A 245 -9.97 -16.95 8.49
C PRO A 245 -11.44 -17.20 8.14
N GLU A 246 -12.08 -18.22 8.74
CA GLU A 246 -13.46 -18.60 8.45
C GLU A 246 -14.47 -17.53 8.89
N ASP A 247 -14.25 -16.91 10.06
CA ASP A 247 -15.08 -15.80 10.53
C ASP A 247 -14.71 -14.46 9.85
N PHE A 248 -13.42 -14.24 9.57
CA PHE A 248 -12.93 -13.00 8.96
C PHE A 248 -13.44 -12.78 7.54
N THR A 249 -13.24 -13.78 6.67
CA THR A 249 -13.49 -13.66 5.22
C THR A 249 -14.90 -13.14 4.88
N PRO A 250 -16.01 -13.71 5.41
CA PRO A 250 -17.35 -13.20 5.12
C PRO A 250 -17.60 -11.78 5.66
N LYS A 251 -16.97 -11.40 6.78
CA LYS A 251 -17.04 -10.03 7.31
C LYS A 251 -16.30 -9.05 6.42
N TYR A 252 -15.13 -9.45 5.93
CA TYR A 252 -14.31 -8.65 5.03
C TYR A 252 -15.00 -8.41 3.69
N MET A 253 -15.58 -9.45 3.08
CA MET A 253 -16.34 -9.31 1.85
C MET A 253 -17.55 -8.39 2.04
N ARG A 254 -18.22 -8.42 3.20
CA ARG A 254 -19.27 -7.45 3.53
C ARG A 254 -18.72 -6.03 3.67
N LEU A 255 -17.58 -5.85 4.33
CA LEU A 255 -16.95 -4.53 4.47
C LEU A 255 -16.72 -3.88 3.10
N LEU A 256 -16.10 -4.61 2.15
CA LEU A 256 -15.89 -4.12 0.78
C LEU A 256 -17.22 -3.82 0.07
N ALA A 257 -18.19 -4.71 0.23
CA ALA A 257 -19.50 -4.59 -0.37
C ALA A 257 -20.35 -3.40 0.15
N ASN A 258 -19.98 -2.79 1.27
CA ASN A 258 -20.63 -1.58 1.78
C ASN A 258 -20.12 -0.30 1.09
N GLY A 259 -18.96 -0.30 0.44
CA GLY A 259 -18.37 0.92 -0.15
C GLY A 259 -18.42 2.11 0.83
N GLY A 260 -18.89 3.25 0.35
CA GLY A 260 -19.06 4.49 1.11
C GLY A 260 -20.38 4.62 1.88
N SER A 261 -21.18 3.55 2.00
CA SER A 261 -22.50 3.61 2.65
C SER A 261 -22.46 3.84 4.17
N LYS A 262 -21.32 3.65 4.82
CA LYS A 262 -21.16 3.77 6.28
C LYS A 262 -19.83 4.42 6.65
N CYS A 263 -19.77 4.99 7.84
CA CYS A 263 -18.54 5.51 8.43
C CYS A 263 -17.55 4.36 8.71
N PRO A 264 -16.23 4.56 8.56
CA PRO A 264 -15.22 3.55 8.86
C PRO A 264 -15.37 2.89 10.24
N LYS A 265 -15.73 3.67 11.28
CA LYS A 265 -15.97 3.14 12.64
C LYS A 265 -17.04 2.03 12.66
N ASP A 266 -18.14 2.25 11.94
CA ASP A 266 -19.25 1.30 11.90
C ASP A 266 -18.90 0.07 11.06
N LEU A 267 -18.13 0.26 9.98
CA LEU A 267 -17.66 -0.82 9.12
C LEU A 267 -16.70 -1.77 9.85
N LEU A 268 -15.93 -1.25 10.80
CA LEU A 268 -14.91 -2.01 11.54
C LEU A 268 -15.43 -2.68 12.82
N THR A 269 -16.62 -2.31 13.28
CA THR A 269 -17.27 -2.90 14.47
C THR A 269 -17.35 -4.45 14.44
N PRO A 270 -17.68 -5.12 13.30
CA PRO A 270 -17.72 -6.58 13.22
C PRO A 270 -16.38 -7.29 13.50
N PHE A 271 -15.26 -6.58 13.35
CA PHE A 271 -13.91 -7.06 13.63
C PHE A 271 -13.46 -6.73 15.06
N ARG A 272 -14.32 -6.08 15.86
CA ARG A 272 -14.01 -5.62 17.22
C ARG A 272 -12.79 -4.67 17.27
N ILE A 273 -12.65 -3.85 16.23
CA ILE A 273 -11.59 -2.85 16.11
C ILE A 273 -12.13 -1.51 16.60
N ASP A 274 -11.39 -0.86 17.52
CA ASP A 274 -11.56 0.56 17.84
C ASP A 274 -10.37 1.34 17.28
N ILE A 275 -10.64 2.17 16.27
CA ILE A 275 -9.63 3.03 15.64
C ILE A 275 -9.11 4.15 16.55
N ASN A 276 -9.80 4.41 17.67
CA ASN A 276 -9.38 5.39 18.68
C ASN A 276 -8.45 4.78 19.73
N ASP A 277 -8.26 3.46 19.74
CA ASP A 277 -7.37 2.77 20.66
C ASP A 277 -5.93 2.74 20.08
N PRO A 278 -4.94 3.38 20.72
CA PRO A 278 -3.55 3.33 20.26
C PRO A 278 -2.98 1.91 20.18
N THR A 279 -3.46 0.98 21.02
CA THR A 279 -2.95 -0.40 21.06
C THR A 279 -3.33 -1.19 19.80
N PHE A 280 -4.42 -0.80 19.13
CA PHE A 280 -4.78 -1.36 17.83
C PHE A 280 -3.69 -1.07 16.79
N TRP A 281 -3.24 0.18 16.72
CA TRP A 281 -2.19 0.61 15.77
C TRP A 281 -0.84 -0.06 16.06
N SER A 282 -0.54 -0.36 17.33
CA SER A 282 0.64 -1.16 17.70
C SER A 282 0.62 -2.55 17.06
N THR A 283 -0.54 -3.14 16.78
CA THR A 283 -0.62 -4.44 16.08
C THR A 283 -0.05 -4.37 14.67
N GLY A 284 -0.37 -3.30 13.93
CA GLY A 284 0.19 -3.04 12.60
C GLY A 284 1.69 -2.73 12.65
N LEU A 285 2.15 -1.96 13.64
CA LEU A 285 3.58 -1.66 13.81
C LEU A 285 4.39 -2.93 14.16
N ASN A 286 3.87 -3.78 15.04
CA ASN A 286 4.49 -5.06 15.38
C ASN A 286 4.59 -6.00 14.16
N PHE A 287 3.71 -5.84 13.17
CA PHE A 287 3.83 -6.57 11.90
C PHE A 287 5.08 -6.13 11.12
N ILE A 288 5.30 -4.82 11.02
CA ILE A 288 6.48 -4.25 10.36
C ILE A 288 7.75 -4.68 11.10
N GLU A 289 7.75 -4.63 12.44
CA GLU A 289 8.87 -5.09 13.27
C GLU A 289 9.25 -6.55 12.99
N ARG A 290 8.26 -7.45 12.85
CA ARG A 290 8.53 -8.85 12.48
C ARG A 290 9.18 -8.99 11.11
N PHE A 291 8.77 -8.19 10.13
CA PHE A 291 9.38 -8.19 8.80
C PHE A 291 10.83 -7.68 8.86
N ILE A 292 11.12 -6.68 9.70
CA ILE A 292 12.50 -6.21 9.94
C ILE A 292 13.34 -7.35 10.50
N SER A 293 12.88 -8.01 11.58
CA SER A 293 13.60 -9.16 12.16
C SER A 293 13.75 -10.33 11.18
N GLU A 294 12.83 -10.47 10.23
CA GLU A 294 12.93 -11.47 9.17
C GLU A 294 13.98 -11.11 8.12
N ALA A 295 14.12 -9.83 7.77
CA ALA A 295 15.18 -9.36 6.88
C ALA A 295 16.57 -9.44 7.53
N GLU A 296 16.68 -9.24 8.84
CA GLU A 296 17.94 -9.30 9.58
C GLU A 296 18.53 -10.71 9.69
N ARG A 297 17.68 -11.74 9.85
CA ARG A 297 18.12 -13.14 10.03
C ARG A 297 19.03 -13.66 8.89
N PRO A 298 18.70 -13.51 7.60
CA PRO A 298 19.59 -13.89 6.50
C PRO A 298 20.78 -12.93 6.32
N ALA A 299 20.60 -11.64 6.64
CA ALA A 299 21.65 -10.63 6.49
C ALA A 299 22.82 -10.90 7.44
N GLU A 300 22.55 -11.29 8.68
CA GLU A 300 23.58 -11.68 9.66
C GLU A 300 24.34 -12.94 9.24
N ALA A 301 23.66 -13.93 8.64
CA ALA A 301 24.29 -15.15 8.12
C ALA A 301 25.22 -14.85 6.94
N SER A 302 24.84 -13.94 6.04
CA SER A 302 25.65 -13.54 4.89
C SER A 302 26.88 -12.70 5.30
N ILE A 303 26.76 -11.84 6.32
CA ILE A 303 27.90 -11.08 6.87
C ILE A 303 28.88 -12.02 7.58
N ALA A 304 28.38 -13.04 8.29
CA ALA A 304 29.22 -14.03 8.97
C ALA A 304 29.96 -14.98 8.01
N GLU A 305 29.42 -15.28 6.82
CA GLU A 305 30.13 -16.04 5.78
C GLU A 305 31.20 -15.23 5.03
N GLN A 306 31.14 -13.89 5.11
CA GLN A 306 32.10 -12.98 4.47
C GLN A 306 33.19 -12.46 5.43
N ALA A 307 33.12 -12.82 6.72
CA ALA A 307 34.08 -12.45 7.76
C ALA A 307 35.01 -13.62 8.11
#